data_AF-A0A0Q5ISA7-F1
#
_entry.id   AF-A0A0Q5ISA7-F1
#
_cell.length_a   1.000
_cell.length_b   1.000
_cell.length_c   1.000
_cell.angle_alpha   90.00
_cell.angle_beta   90.00
_cell.angle_gamma   90.00
#
_symmetry.space_group_name_H-M   'P 1'
#
loop_
_entity.id
_entity.type
_entity.pdbx_description
1 polymer ?
#
loop_
_entity_poly.entity_id
_entity_poly.type
_entity_poly.pdbx_seq_one_letter_code
_entity_poly.pdbx_strand_id
1 'polypeptide(L)'
;MGLIQAVAGAVSGVLADQWKDFYTVPADLPATAALFAAVSHGSNAGRGVNTSASSNIISNGSKIVVPEGYGLLLLQDGAITGFVAEPGGYEWRSDDVNAQSLFAGDGLVAPLIRQSWERFKFGGQPGSQQAAFFVSLKELPDNRFGTQSEIYWDDGFLGTQVGAITRGAYTLKIVDPILFVKNFVPARYLQPGAIFDFTDLDNAAASQLFNEVVGSLAPAFSLYTNDPAKGNRITKLQQDSLGFARSLSDAVEQAYQWKSDRGLAIVKTTIVSIEYDANTRELLKTVQRADALAGARGNSNLQASVAQGLQSAGEHGGAAGLVGVGMATGLAGGVGALQQPVAAATPAADDPVAKLKKAKDMLDLGLITQADYDAAKARALGL
;
A
#
# COMPACT_ATOMS: atom_id res chain seq x y z
N MET A 1 -32.09 23.89 12.58
CA MET A 1 -32.33 22.68 11.77
C MET A 1 -31.15 21.74 11.93
N GLY A 2 -31.40 20.49 12.28
CA GLY A 2 -30.36 19.49 12.46
C GLY A 2 -30.93 18.16 12.93
N LEU A 3 -30.04 17.29 13.38
CA LEU A 3 -30.36 15.99 13.93
C LEU A 3 -30.22 16.01 15.45
N ILE A 4 -31.14 15.31 16.10
CA ILE A 4 -31.03 14.97 17.51
C ILE A 4 -30.71 13.49 17.58
N GLN A 5 -29.62 13.15 18.26
CA GLN A 5 -29.28 11.75 18.50
C GLN A 5 -30.30 11.17 19.48
N ALA A 6 -31.15 10.27 18.98
CA ALA A 6 -32.16 9.59 19.78
C ALA A 6 -31.60 8.31 20.41
N VAL A 7 -30.68 7.63 19.71
CA VAL A 7 -30.01 6.43 20.17
C VAL A 7 -28.56 6.42 19.69
N ALA A 8 -27.63 6.25 20.62
CA ALA A 8 -26.20 6.12 20.32
C ALA A 8 -25.79 4.65 20.15
N GLY A 9 -24.90 4.37 19.19
CA GLY A 9 -24.33 3.05 18.94
C GLY A 9 -25.01 2.24 17.85
N ALA A 10 -24.45 1.08 17.53
CA ALA A 10 -24.94 0.21 16.46
C ALA A 10 -26.41 -0.19 16.71
N VAL A 11 -27.27 0.17 15.77
CA VAL A 11 -28.71 -0.11 15.84
C VAL A 11 -28.93 -1.58 15.53
N SER A 12 -29.07 -2.41 16.57
CA SER A 12 -29.48 -3.82 16.43
C SER A 12 -30.99 -3.92 16.14
N GLY A 13 -31.46 -5.07 15.62
CA GLY A 13 -32.83 -5.26 15.14
C GLY A 13 -33.96 -4.89 16.13
N VAL A 14 -33.66 -4.83 17.43
CA VAL A 14 -34.62 -4.46 18.49
C VAL A 14 -35.02 -2.97 18.44
N LEU A 15 -34.17 -2.10 17.91
CA LEU A 15 -34.45 -0.67 17.77
C LEU A 15 -35.29 -0.36 16.52
N ALA A 16 -35.12 -1.15 15.46
CA ALA A 16 -35.97 -1.09 14.27
C ALA A 16 -37.44 -1.41 14.61
N ASP A 17 -37.68 -2.30 15.58
CA ASP A 17 -39.03 -2.62 16.07
C ASP A 17 -39.73 -1.45 16.78
N GLN A 18 -38.97 -0.51 17.38
CA GLN A 18 -39.55 0.66 18.04
C GLN A 18 -39.92 1.77 17.04
N TRP A 19 -39.32 1.76 15.84
CA TRP A 19 -39.51 2.80 14.83
C TRP A 19 -40.28 2.21 13.66
N LYS A 20 -41.61 2.42 13.65
CA LYS A 20 -42.50 1.86 12.61
C LYS A 20 -42.22 2.36 11.20
N ASP A 21 -41.76 3.60 11.08
CA ASP A 21 -41.34 4.25 9.84
C ASP A 21 -40.01 4.97 10.06
N PHE A 22 -39.00 4.65 9.25
CA PHE A 22 -37.68 5.28 9.31
C PHE A 22 -36.98 5.30 7.95
N TYR A 23 -36.01 6.20 7.79
CA TYR A 23 -35.13 6.21 6.62
C TYR A 23 -33.85 5.43 6.91
N THR A 24 -33.39 4.63 5.96
CA THR A 24 -32.13 3.86 6.05
C THR A 24 -31.53 3.61 4.66
N VAL A 25 -30.43 2.86 4.61
CA VAL A 25 -29.77 2.42 3.38
C VAL A 25 -30.68 1.46 2.58
N PRO A 26 -30.68 1.50 1.23
CA PRO A 26 -31.36 0.52 0.39
C PRO A 26 -30.95 -0.92 0.70
N ALA A 27 -31.88 -1.84 0.49
CA ALA A 27 -31.57 -3.27 0.42
C ALA A 27 -30.75 -3.57 -0.85
N ASP A 28 -29.90 -4.59 -0.79
CA ASP A 28 -29.14 -5.12 -1.94
C ASP A 28 -28.18 -4.14 -2.62
N LEU A 29 -27.33 -3.49 -1.82
CA LEU A 29 -26.26 -2.64 -2.34
C LEU A 29 -25.00 -3.45 -2.73
N PRO A 30 -24.39 -3.17 -3.90
CA PRO A 30 -23.06 -3.66 -4.22
C PRO A 30 -22.03 -3.28 -3.14
N ALA A 31 -21.00 -4.10 -2.96
CA ALA A 31 -19.91 -3.81 -2.01
C ALA A 31 -19.12 -2.54 -2.37
N THR A 32 -19.20 -2.10 -3.62
CA THR A 32 -18.53 -0.96 -4.23
C THR A 32 -19.40 0.29 -4.33
N ALA A 33 -20.66 0.21 -3.89
CA ALA A 33 -21.57 1.36 -3.86
C ALA A 33 -21.10 2.41 -2.86
N ALA A 34 -20.83 3.61 -3.37
CA ALA A 34 -20.21 4.71 -2.64
C ALA A 34 -21.25 5.67 -2.05
N LEU A 35 -22.27 6.00 -2.83
CA LEU A 35 -23.29 7.00 -2.50
C LEU A 35 -24.65 6.59 -3.07
N PHE A 36 -25.70 6.73 -2.28
CA PHE A 36 -27.07 6.45 -2.69
C PHE A 36 -28.07 7.19 -1.79
N ALA A 37 -29.28 7.43 -2.29
CA ALA A 37 -30.34 8.09 -1.54
C ALA A 37 -30.86 7.20 -0.40
N ALA A 38 -31.28 7.83 0.70
CA ALA A 38 -31.98 7.15 1.78
C ALA A 38 -33.36 6.67 1.31
N VAL A 39 -33.75 5.46 1.70
CA VAL A 39 -35.07 4.90 1.40
C VAL A 39 -35.89 4.80 2.67
N SER A 40 -37.20 5.04 2.53
CA SER A 40 -38.13 4.82 3.62
C SER A 40 -38.36 3.32 3.81
N HIS A 41 -38.20 2.84 5.03
CA HIS A 41 -38.47 1.48 5.46
C HIS A 41 -39.56 1.53 6.53
N GLY A 42 -40.69 0.87 6.26
CA GLY A 42 -41.84 0.94 7.15
C GLY A 42 -43.00 0.05 6.72
N SER A 43 -43.71 -0.48 7.71
CA SER A 43 -44.82 -1.41 7.50
C SER A 43 -46.11 -0.66 7.22
N ASN A 44 -46.27 -0.17 6.01
CA ASN A 44 -47.59 -0.29 5.41
C ASN A 44 -47.58 -1.52 4.52
N ALA A 45 -47.90 -2.66 5.14
CA ALA A 45 -48.32 -3.89 4.48
C ALA A 45 -49.60 -3.63 3.64
N GLY A 46 -49.49 -2.82 2.60
CA GLY A 46 -50.57 -2.38 1.73
C GLY A 46 -51.64 -1.48 2.37
N ARG A 47 -51.45 -0.92 3.58
CA ARG A 47 -52.48 -0.12 4.28
C ARG A 47 -51.99 1.24 4.79
N GLY A 48 -51.49 2.07 3.88
CA GLY A 48 -51.19 3.47 4.14
C GLY A 48 -51.68 4.37 3.02
N VAL A 49 -52.45 5.41 3.35
CA VAL A 49 -53.09 6.34 2.41
C VAL A 49 -52.13 7.43 1.90
N ASN A 50 -50.82 7.21 2.01
CA ASN A 50 -49.83 8.16 1.51
C ASN A 50 -48.63 7.42 0.91
N THR A 51 -48.89 6.73 -0.21
CA THR A 51 -47.87 6.22 -1.15
C THR A 51 -47.18 7.34 -1.94
N SER A 52 -47.57 8.58 -1.68
CA SER A 52 -47.05 9.81 -2.31
C SER A 52 -46.31 10.65 -1.28
N ALA A 53 -45.36 10.06 -0.53
CA ALA A 53 -44.35 10.87 0.13
C ALA A 53 -43.69 11.73 -0.96
N SER A 54 -43.92 13.05 -0.91
CA SER A 54 -43.36 13.97 -1.89
C SER A 54 -41.85 13.72 -1.96
N SER A 55 -41.35 13.43 -3.16
CA SER A 55 -39.93 13.16 -3.34
C SER A 55 -39.12 14.32 -2.79
N ASN A 56 -38.10 14.00 -2.00
CA ASN A 56 -37.19 14.98 -1.39
C ASN A 56 -37.86 15.94 -0.37
N ILE A 57 -38.73 15.43 0.50
CA ILE A 57 -39.15 16.14 1.72
C ILE A 57 -38.97 15.21 2.92
N ILE A 58 -38.12 15.63 3.88
CA ILE A 58 -37.97 14.99 5.19
C ILE A 58 -38.75 15.83 6.20
N SER A 59 -39.82 15.26 6.76
CA SER A 59 -40.68 15.97 7.70
C SER A 59 -40.04 16.10 9.08
N ASN A 60 -40.40 17.14 9.83
CA ASN A 60 -39.98 17.29 11.21
C ASN A 60 -40.46 16.08 12.05
N GLY A 61 -39.56 15.45 12.81
CA GLY A 61 -39.79 14.20 13.54
C GLY A 61 -39.54 12.92 12.73
N SER A 62 -39.13 13.03 11.46
CA SER A 62 -38.67 11.87 10.70
C SER A 62 -37.46 11.23 11.37
N LYS A 63 -37.50 9.90 11.44
CA LYS A 63 -36.48 9.08 12.07
C LYS A 63 -35.54 8.52 11.02
N ILE A 64 -34.24 8.62 11.24
CA ILE A 64 -33.20 8.17 10.33
C ILE A 64 -32.28 7.23 11.09
N VAL A 65 -32.15 6.00 10.59
CA VAL A 65 -31.25 5.00 11.13
C VAL A 65 -29.98 5.02 10.29
N VAL A 66 -28.84 5.26 10.94
CA VAL A 66 -27.52 5.22 10.31
C VAL A 66 -26.85 3.91 10.72
N PRO A 67 -26.71 2.93 9.79
CA PRO A 67 -26.04 1.68 10.07
C PRO A 67 -24.53 1.86 10.20
N GLU A 68 -23.86 0.87 10.78
CA GLU A 68 -22.40 0.85 10.85
C GLU A 68 -21.75 0.82 9.46
N GLY A 69 -20.64 1.54 9.32
CA GLY A 69 -19.91 1.64 8.05
C GLY A 69 -20.51 2.59 7.02
N TYR A 70 -21.55 3.34 7.39
CA TYR A 70 -22.15 4.39 6.55
C TYR A 70 -22.20 5.73 7.30
N GLY A 71 -22.12 6.81 6.53
CA GLY A 71 -22.38 8.16 7.00
C GLY A 71 -23.64 8.71 6.34
N LEU A 72 -24.45 9.45 7.09
CA LEU A 72 -25.62 10.15 6.59
C LEU A 72 -25.24 11.59 6.23
N LEU A 73 -25.65 12.02 5.05
CA LEU A 73 -25.43 13.35 4.52
C LEU A 73 -26.78 13.96 4.14
N LEU A 74 -27.07 15.12 4.71
CA LEU A 74 -28.31 15.85 4.50
C LEU A 74 -28.06 17.00 3.53
N LEU A 75 -28.88 17.07 2.49
CA LEU A 75 -28.91 18.19 1.57
C LEU A 75 -30.23 18.96 1.68
N GLN A 76 -30.10 20.25 1.46
CA GLN A 76 -31.20 21.18 1.28
C GLN A 76 -30.92 22.06 0.08
N ASP A 77 -31.83 22.09 -0.89
CA ASP A 77 -31.68 22.91 -2.11
C ASP A 77 -30.29 22.74 -2.79
N GLY A 78 -29.72 21.53 -2.71
CA GLY A 78 -28.38 21.20 -3.22
C GLY A 78 -27.19 21.59 -2.31
N ALA A 79 -27.42 22.32 -1.22
CA ALA A 79 -26.42 22.62 -0.20
C ALA A 79 -26.39 21.54 0.89
N ILE A 80 -25.21 21.29 1.50
CA ILE A 80 -25.10 20.33 2.59
C ILE A 80 -25.46 21.04 3.89
N THR A 81 -26.45 20.51 4.61
CA THR A 81 -26.98 21.09 5.86
C THR A 81 -26.76 20.20 7.07
N GLY A 82 -26.32 18.97 6.88
CA GLY A 82 -25.90 18.12 7.97
C GLY A 82 -25.10 16.90 7.53
N PHE A 83 -24.28 16.39 8.44
CA PHE A 83 -23.52 15.16 8.24
C PHE A 83 -23.37 14.37 9.54
N VAL A 84 -23.47 13.04 9.45
CA VAL A 84 -23.30 12.10 10.55
C VAL A 84 -22.40 10.96 10.09
N ALA A 85 -21.26 10.75 10.75
CA ALA A 85 -20.40 9.57 10.58
C ALA A 85 -20.63 8.50 11.64
N GLU A 86 -21.38 8.80 12.70
CA GLU A 86 -21.59 7.89 13.82
C GLU A 86 -22.85 7.02 13.60
N PRO A 87 -22.73 5.68 13.75
CA PRO A 87 -23.88 4.81 13.69
C PRO A 87 -24.84 5.09 14.85
N GLY A 88 -26.14 5.08 14.57
CA GLY A 88 -27.16 5.40 15.56
C GLY A 88 -28.52 5.73 14.96
N GLY A 89 -29.46 6.00 15.85
CA GLY A 89 -30.79 6.50 15.50
C GLY A 89 -30.84 8.01 15.72
N TYR A 90 -31.24 8.75 14.68
CA TYR A 90 -31.38 10.20 14.71
C TYR A 90 -32.81 10.63 14.39
N GLU A 91 -33.26 11.69 15.04
CA GLU A 91 -34.51 12.37 14.73
C GLU A 91 -34.21 13.71 14.06
N TRP A 92 -34.85 13.96 12.92
CA TRP A 92 -34.73 15.23 12.21
C TRP A 92 -35.61 16.31 12.86
N ARG A 93 -34.99 17.43 13.24
CA ARG A 93 -35.67 18.60 13.81
C ARG A 93 -35.26 19.88 13.09
N SER A 94 -36.22 20.60 12.51
CA SER A 94 -35.94 21.89 11.85
C SER A 94 -35.80 23.04 12.85
N ASP A 95 -36.55 23.02 13.94
CA ASP A 95 -36.79 24.15 14.84
C ASP A 95 -36.16 24.02 16.24
N ASP A 96 -35.50 22.89 16.53
CA ASP A 96 -34.89 22.66 17.84
C ASP A 96 -33.50 23.30 17.95
N VAL A 97 -33.25 23.98 19.08
CA VAL A 97 -31.98 24.64 19.43
C VAL A 97 -30.88 23.62 19.73
N ASN A 98 -31.24 22.42 20.19
CA ASN A 98 -30.31 21.34 20.49
C ASN A 98 -29.97 20.48 19.26
N ALA A 99 -30.62 20.71 18.13
CA ALA A 99 -30.36 19.96 16.91
C ALA A 99 -28.97 20.31 16.36
N GLN A 100 -28.14 19.29 16.14
CA GLN A 100 -26.80 19.45 15.61
C GLN A 100 -26.73 19.08 14.14
N SER A 101 -25.85 19.74 13.40
CA SER A 101 -25.66 19.49 11.97
C SER A 101 -24.42 18.65 11.67
N LEU A 102 -23.56 18.37 12.66
CA LEU A 102 -22.36 17.58 12.44
C LEU A 102 -22.14 16.60 13.59
N PHE A 103 -22.10 15.31 13.28
CA PHE A 103 -21.71 14.23 14.19
C PHE A 103 -20.56 13.44 13.56
N ALA A 104 -19.32 13.85 13.80
CA ALA A 104 -18.13 13.25 13.16
C ALA A 104 -17.27 12.39 14.12
N GLY A 105 -17.67 12.26 15.40
CA GLY A 105 -16.88 11.63 16.45
C GLY A 105 -15.49 12.24 16.64
N ASP A 106 -14.61 11.46 17.27
CA ASP A 106 -13.19 11.78 17.53
C ASP A 106 -12.22 10.84 16.77
N GLY A 107 -12.69 10.21 15.70
CA GLY A 107 -11.88 9.30 14.88
C GLY A 107 -10.80 10.00 14.05
N LEU A 108 -9.86 9.23 13.48
CA LEU A 108 -8.74 9.73 12.66
C LEU A 108 -9.15 10.57 11.44
N VAL A 109 -10.36 10.37 10.92
CA VAL A 109 -10.90 11.13 9.78
C VAL A 109 -11.79 12.30 10.20
N ALA A 110 -12.14 12.40 11.49
CA ALA A 110 -12.97 13.48 12.01
C ALA A 110 -12.39 14.87 11.73
N PRO A 111 -11.06 15.12 11.80
CA PRO A 111 -10.50 16.42 11.45
C PRO A 111 -10.74 16.81 9.99
N LEU A 112 -10.63 15.86 9.05
CA LEU A 112 -10.89 16.12 7.62
C LEU A 112 -12.35 16.51 7.41
N ILE A 113 -13.26 15.72 7.98
CA ILE A 113 -14.70 15.97 7.93
C ILE A 113 -15.04 17.33 8.54
N ARG A 114 -14.47 17.68 9.70
CA ARG A 114 -14.71 18.98 10.37
C ARG A 114 -14.19 20.14 9.52
N GLN A 115 -13.01 20.01 8.91
CA GLN A 115 -12.45 21.03 8.02
C GLN A 115 -13.35 21.26 6.80
N SER A 116 -13.81 20.19 6.15
CA SER A 116 -14.74 20.29 5.02
C SER A 116 -16.11 20.81 5.46
N TRP A 117 -16.59 20.44 6.64
CA TRP A 117 -17.80 20.99 7.22
C TRP A 117 -17.70 22.51 7.41
N GLU A 118 -16.61 23.00 8.01
CA GLU A 118 -16.40 24.45 8.19
C GLU A 118 -16.37 25.20 6.85
N ARG A 119 -15.79 24.59 5.82
CA ARG A 119 -15.73 25.14 4.46
C ARG A 119 -17.08 25.15 3.74
N PHE A 120 -17.92 24.15 3.94
CA PHE A 120 -19.13 23.91 3.13
C PHE A 120 -20.46 23.99 3.89
N LYS A 121 -20.45 24.26 5.20
CA LYS A 121 -21.68 24.33 6.00
C LYS A 121 -22.62 25.42 5.50
N PHE A 122 -23.90 25.07 5.43
CA PHE A 122 -24.97 25.99 5.10
C PHE A 122 -26.00 26.04 6.24
N GLY A 123 -26.41 27.25 6.62
CA GLY A 123 -27.49 27.46 7.58
C GLY A 123 -28.84 27.28 6.89
N GLY A 124 -29.40 26.07 6.96
CA GLY A 124 -30.66 25.73 6.31
C GLY A 124 -31.84 26.61 6.76
N GLN A 125 -32.83 26.78 5.87
CA GLN A 125 -34.10 27.44 6.13
C GLN A 125 -35.29 26.44 6.11
N PRO A 126 -36.27 26.53 7.03
CA PRO A 126 -37.46 25.67 7.00
C PRO A 126 -38.28 25.83 5.72
N GLY A 127 -38.85 24.73 5.18
CA GLY A 127 -39.80 24.75 4.04
C GLY A 127 -39.21 24.48 2.65
N SER A 128 -37.93 24.14 2.57
CA SER A 128 -37.18 23.82 1.36
C SER A 128 -37.25 22.34 0.95
N GLN A 129 -36.73 22.00 -0.24
CA GLN A 129 -36.48 20.61 -0.63
C GLN A 129 -35.38 20.01 0.25
N GLN A 130 -35.63 18.84 0.85
CA GLN A 130 -34.69 18.16 1.75
C GLN A 130 -34.46 16.71 1.31
N ALA A 131 -33.19 16.32 1.22
CA ALA A 131 -32.81 14.98 0.81
C ALA A 131 -31.77 14.40 1.76
N ALA A 132 -31.85 13.09 1.99
CA ALA A 132 -30.89 12.34 2.77
C ALA A 132 -30.18 11.35 1.84
N PHE A 133 -28.85 11.32 1.93
CA PHE A 133 -28.01 10.38 1.21
C PHE A 133 -27.11 9.67 2.19
N PHE A 134 -26.77 8.43 1.87
CA PHE A 134 -25.80 7.66 2.61
C PHE A 134 -24.52 7.53 1.80
N VAL A 135 -23.39 7.72 2.47
CA VAL A 135 -22.04 7.54 1.94
C VAL A 135 -21.40 6.35 2.63
N SER A 136 -20.77 5.47 1.88
CA SER A 136 -20.02 4.33 2.43
C SER A 136 -18.72 4.81 3.10
N LEU A 137 -18.54 4.51 4.38
CA LEU A 137 -17.33 4.80 5.16
C LEU A 137 -16.40 3.58 5.30
N LYS A 138 -16.91 2.41 4.93
CA LYS A 138 -16.17 1.16 4.83
C LYS A 138 -15.24 1.17 3.61
N GLU A 139 -14.29 0.25 3.62
CA GLU A 139 -13.45 -0.01 2.46
C GLU A 139 -14.33 -0.54 1.30
N LEU A 140 -14.03 -0.06 0.09
CA LEU A 140 -14.71 -0.40 -1.17
C LEU A 140 -13.75 -1.27 -1.98
N PRO A 141 -13.84 -2.62 -1.87
CA PRO A 141 -12.85 -3.56 -2.41
C PRO A 141 -13.08 -3.86 -3.90
N ASP A 142 -12.18 -4.68 -4.47
CA ASP A 142 -12.29 -5.30 -5.81
C ASP A 142 -12.40 -4.32 -7.00
N ASN A 143 -11.77 -3.14 -6.89
CA ASN A 143 -11.60 -2.26 -8.06
C ASN A 143 -10.45 -2.80 -8.91
N ARG A 144 -10.79 -3.59 -9.93
CA ARG A 144 -9.81 -4.26 -10.79
C ARG A 144 -9.18 -3.29 -11.77
N PHE A 145 -7.89 -3.45 -12.03
CA PHE A 145 -7.17 -2.70 -13.05
C PHE A 145 -6.25 -3.58 -13.88
N GLY A 146 -5.97 -3.11 -15.08
CA GLY A 146 -5.00 -3.72 -15.98
C GLY A 146 -4.53 -2.71 -17.02
N THR A 147 -3.23 -2.75 -17.35
CA THR A 147 -2.68 -1.94 -18.43
C THR A 147 -2.90 -2.65 -19.77
N GLN A 148 -3.29 -1.90 -20.81
CA GLN A 148 -3.44 -2.45 -22.16
C GLN A 148 -2.09 -2.61 -22.88
N SER A 149 -1.14 -1.72 -22.58
CA SER A 149 0.23 -1.74 -23.08
C SER A 149 1.23 -1.85 -21.93
N GLU A 150 2.50 -2.08 -22.27
CA GLU A 150 3.58 -1.95 -21.29
C GLU A 150 3.61 -0.53 -20.71
N ILE A 151 3.75 -0.46 -19.40
CA ILE A 151 4.16 0.76 -18.71
C ILE A 151 5.66 0.68 -18.41
N TYR A 152 6.33 1.82 -18.43
CA TYR A 152 7.77 1.91 -18.23
C TYR A 152 8.11 2.75 -17.00
N TRP A 153 9.08 2.30 -16.21
CA TRP A 153 9.58 3.02 -15.04
C TRP A 153 11.08 2.76 -14.83
N ASP A 154 11.75 3.68 -14.13
CA ASP A 154 13.16 3.53 -13.80
C ASP A 154 13.34 2.62 -12.57
N ASP A 155 14.18 1.59 -12.70
CA ASP A 155 14.48 0.65 -11.62
C ASP A 155 15.89 0.84 -11.09
N GLY A 156 15.99 1.21 -9.82
CA GLY A 156 17.27 1.52 -9.17
C GLY A 156 18.14 0.31 -8.88
N PHE A 157 17.60 -0.91 -8.87
CA PHE A 157 18.42 -2.12 -8.73
C PHE A 157 19.02 -2.55 -10.07
N LEU A 158 18.23 -2.52 -11.13
CA LEU A 158 18.69 -2.84 -12.47
C LEU A 158 19.52 -1.69 -13.09
N GLY A 159 19.39 -0.47 -12.58
CA GLY A 159 20.10 0.71 -13.08
C GLY A 159 19.65 1.12 -14.48
N THR A 160 18.43 0.75 -14.87
CA THR A 160 17.87 0.99 -16.20
C THR A 160 16.34 1.03 -16.13
N GLN A 161 15.72 1.46 -17.23
CA GLN A 161 14.27 1.42 -17.38
C GLN A 161 13.77 -0.03 -17.55
N VAL A 162 12.63 -0.31 -16.92
CA VAL A 162 11.91 -1.58 -16.98
C VAL A 162 10.54 -1.36 -17.58
N GLY A 163 10.10 -2.30 -18.43
CA GLY A 163 8.77 -2.35 -19.02
C GLY A 163 7.96 -3.55 -18.53
N ALA A 164 6.68 -3.35 -18.19
CA ALA A 164 5.77 -4.46 -17.89
C ALA A 164 4.30 -4.14 -18.16
N ILE A 165 3.52 -5.18 -18.46
CA ILE A 165 2.06 -5.17 -18.37
C ILE A 165 1.67 -5.61 -16.97
N THR A 166 0.76 -4.89 -16.34
CA THR A 166 0.38 -5.16 -14.94
C THR A 166 -1.12 -5.33 -14.82
N ARG A 167 -1.52 -6.26 -13.95
CA ARG A 167 -2.92 -6.47 -13.57
C ARG A 167 -3.03 -6.60 -12.06
N GLY A 168 -4.11 -6.08 -11.51
CA GLY A 168 -4.32 -6.09 -10.07
C GLY A 168 -5.70 -5.63 -9.67
N ALA A 169 -5.86 -5.40 -8.37
CA ALA A 169 -7.03 -4.74 -7.82
C ALA A 169 -6.60 -3.77 -6.72
N TYR A 170 -7.38 -2.72 -6.50
CA TYR A 170 -7.20 -1.80 -5.40
C TYR A 170 -8.49 -1.63 -4.60
N THR A 171 -8.32 -1.17 -3.36
CA THR A 171 -9.40 -0.89 -2.42
C THR A 171 -9.41 0.60 -2.15
N LEU A 172 -10.58 1.21 -2.36
CA LEU A 172 -10.83 2.61 -2.09
C LEU A 172 -11.41 2.80 -0.70
N LYS A 173 -11.21 3.99 -0.15
CA LYS A 173 -11.93 4.45 1.04
C LYS A 173 -12.28 5.92 0.87
N ILE A 174 -13.53 6.26 1.19
CA ILE A 174 -13.96 7.65 1.31
C ILE A 174 -13.52 8.13 2.69
N VAL A 175 -12.55 9.03 2.72
CA VAL A 175 -12.00 9.59 3.95
C VAL A 175 -12.67 10.90 4.35
N ASP A 176 -13.20 11.63 3.37
CA ASP A 176 -13.99 12.84 3.59
C ASP A 176 -15.25 12.84 2.70
N PRO A 177 -16.39 12.38 3.24
CA PRO A 177 -17.66 12.31 2.52
C PRO A 177 -18.20 13.67 2.05
N ILE A 178 -17.95 14.74 2.79
CA ILE A 178 -18.43 16.09 2.45
C ILE A 178 -17.67 16.57 1.22
N LEU A 179 -16.34 16.44 1.25
CA LEU A 179 -15.48 16.83 0.14
C LEU A 179 -15.75 15.97 -1.11
N PHE A 180 -15.92 14.66 -0.94
CA PHE A 180 -16.28 13.73 -1.99
C PHE A 180 -17.57 14.15 -2.72
N VAL A 181 -18.64 14.42 -1.96
CA VAL A 181 -19.92 14.84 -2.56
C VAL A 181 -19.83 16.23 -3.19
N LYS A 182 -19.10 17.18 -2.59
CA LYS A 182 -19.02 18.55 -3.09
C LYS A 182 -18.18 18.69 -4.35
N ASN A 183 -17.03 18.02 -4.41
CA ASN A 183 -16.04 18.27 -5.46
C ASN A 183 -16.02 17.20 -6.55
N PHE A 184 -16.49 15.98 -6.27
CA PHE A 184 -16.28 14.87 -7.19
C PHE A 184 -17.58 14.23 -7.68
N VAL A 185 -18.58 14.03 -6.82
CA VAL A 185 -19.83 13.36 -7.21
C VAL A 185 -20.64 14.20 -8.20
N PRO A 186 -20.97 13.69 -9.40
CA PRO A 186 -21.86 14.38 -10.33
C PRO A 186 -23.29 14.49 -9.79
N ALA A 187 -23.95 15.61 -10.07
CA ALA A 187 -25.31 15.91 -9.59
C ALA A 187 -26.38 14.85 -9.95
N ARG A 188 -26.18 14.06 -11.02
CA ARG A 188 -27.09 12.95 -11.40
C ARG A 188 -27.22 11.88 -10.30
N TYR A 189 -26.17 11.70 -9.50
CA TYR A 189 -26.14 10.74 -8.39
C TYR A 189 -26.67 11.33 -7.08
N LEU A 190 -26.97 12.64 -7.06
CA LEU A 190 -27.66 13.33 -5.97
C LEU A 190 -29.18 13.38 -6.23
N GLN A 191 -29.72 12.28 -6.76
CA GLN A 191 -31.14 12.09 -7.03
C GLN A 191 -31.63 10.78 -6.43
N PRO A 192 -32.90 10.67 -6.02
CA PRO A 192 -33.49 9.41 -5.58
C PRO A 192 -33.33 8.30 -6.62
N GLY A 193 -32.95 7.10 -6.18
CA GLY A 193 -32.82 5.92 -7.04
C GLY A 193 -31.52 5.83 -7.84
N ALA A 194 -30.67 6.87 -7.85
CA ALA A 194 -29.34 6.79 -8.45
C ALA A 194 -28.32 6.27 -7.42
N ILE A 195 -27.45 5.35 -7.86
CA ILE A 195 -26.37 4.77 -7.05
C ILE A 195 -25.04 5.12 -7.72
N PHE A 196 -24.15 5.78 -6.99
CA PHE A 196 -22.77 5.96 -7.43
C PHE A 196 -21.96 4.72 -7.05
N ASP A 197 -21.45 4.00 -8.04
CA ASP A 197 -20.55 2.86 -7.87
C ASP A 197 -19.22 3.16 -8.60
N PHE A 198 -18.09 2.79 -7.98
CA PHE A 198 -16.76 2.96 -8.56
C PHE A 198 -16.42 1.92 -9.64
N THR A 199 -17.18 0.83 -9.71
CA THR A 199 -16.98 -0.25 -10.68
C THR A 199 -17.96 -0.18 -11.86
N ASP A 200 -18.90 0.77 -11.82
CA ASP A 200 -19.81 1.03 -12.92
C ASP A 200 -19.05 1.62 -14.12
N LEU A 201 -19.00 0.86 -15.22
CA LEU A 201 -18.31 1.26 -16.45
C LEU A 201 -19.02 2.40 -17.20
N ASP A 202 -20.33 2.58 -16.97
CA ASP A 202 -21.11 3.67 -17.56
C ASP A 202 -20.98 4.97 -16.72
N ASN A 203 -20.28 4.89 -15.59
CA ASN A 203 -19.97 6.02 -14.75
C ASN A 203 -18.67 6.72 -15.20
N ALA A 204 -18.82 7.76 -16.03
CA ALA A 204 -17.68 8.55 -16.52
C ALA A 204 -16.76 9.09 -15.41
N ALA A 205 -17.31 9.42 -14.22
CA ALA A 205 -16.50 9.85 -13.08
C ALA A 205 -15.68 8.68 -12.50
N ALA A 206 -16.25 7.48 -12.41
CA ALA A 206 -15.51 6.28 -12.02
C ALA A 206 -14.45 5.91 -13.06
N SER A 207 -14.78 5.99 -14.36
CA SER A 207 -13.81 5.77 -15.45
C SER A 207 -12.63 6.74 -15.38
N GLN A 208 -12.88 8.00 -15.01
CA GLN A 208 -11.83 8.98 -14.78
C GLN A 208 -10.88 8.53 -13.66
N LEU A 209 -11.40 8.15 -12.48
CA LEU A 209 -10.56 7.68 -11.38
C LEU A 209 -9.76 6.43 -11.77
N PHE A 210 -10.37 5.51 -12.50
CA PHE A 210 -9.69 4.35 -13.02
C PHE A 210 -8.49 4.73 -13.91
N ASN A 211 -8.68 5.67 -14.84
CA ASN A 211 -7.62 6.14 -15.71
C ASN A 211 -6.50 6.86 -14.94
N GLU A 212 -6.86 7.62 -13.91
CA GLU A 212 -5.89 8.28 -13.02
C GLU A 212 -5.05 7.25 -12.24
N VAL A 213 -5.64 6.14 -11.79
CA VAL A 213 -4.91 5.02 -11.17
C VAL A 213 -3.97 4.38 -12.18
N VAL A 214 -4.44 4.05 -13.39
CA VAL A 214 -3.62 3.44 -14.45
C VAL A 214 -2.45 4.34 -14.83
N GLY A 215 -2.68 5.65 -14.97
CA GLY A 215 -1.64 6.64 -15.23
C GLY A 215 -0.64 6.81 -14.09
N SER A 216 -1.04 6.48 -12.85
CA SER A 216 -0.18 6.54 -11.67
C SER A 216 0.62 5.26 -11.43
N LEU A 217 0.42 4.19 -12.21
CA LEU A 217 1.13 2.93 -11.99
C LEU A 217 2.64 3.08 -12.21
N ALA A 218 3.07 3.66 -13.34
CA ALA A 218 4.49 3.86 -13.62
C ALA A 218 5.24 4.64 -12.51
N PRO A 219 4.76 5.82 -12.06
CA PRO A 219 5.40 6.51 -10.94
C PRO A 219 5.30 5.72 -9.63
N ALA A 220 4.21 4.98 -9.36
CA ALA A 220 4.11 4.13 -8.17
C ALA A 220 5.14 2.99 -8.18
N PHE A 221 5.36 2.35 -9.33
CA PHE A 221 6.41 1.34 -9.49
C PHE A 221 7.78 1.93 -9.25
N SER A 222 8.08 3.09 -9.86
CA SER A 222 9.34 3.81 -9.64
C SER A 222 9.55 4.16 -8.16
N LEU A 223 8.54 4.72 -7.48
CA LEU A 223 8.63 5.06 -6.06
C LEU A 223 8.94 3.83 -5.20
N TYR A 224 8.25 2.71 -5.45
CA TYR A 224 8.45 1.50 -4.69
C TYR A 224 9.83 0.85 -4.94
N THR A 225 10.24 0.72 -6.20
CA THR A 225 11.50 0.05 -6.56
C THR A 225 12.74 0.88 -6.26
N ASN A 226 12.58 2.19 -6.04
CA ASN A 226 13.67 3.09 -5.68
C ASN A 226 13.70 3.43 -4.19
N ASP A 227 12.80 2.89 -3.37
CA ASP A 227 12.79 3.08 -1.92
C ASP A 227 13.90 2.22 -1.24
N PRO A 228 14.92 2.86 -0.64
CA PRO A 228 16.01 2.14 0.03
C PRO A 228 15.52 1.22 1.15
N ALA A 229 14.42 1.57 1.84
CA ALA A 229 13.84 0.76 2.91
C ALA A 229 13.26 -0.57 2.40
N LYS A 230 12.91 -0.64 1.10
CA LYS A 230 12.44 -1.86 0.44
C LYS A 230 13.58 -2.66 -0.19
N GLY A 231 14.81 -2.13 -0.13
CA GLY A 231 16.02 -2.75 -0.69
C GLY A 231 16.08 -2.65 -2.22
N ASN A 232 15.33 -1.72 -2.80
CA ASN A 232 15.26 -1.42 -4.23
C ASN A 232 14.96 -2.63 -5.15
N ARG A 233 14.33 -3.69 -4.64
CA ARG A 233 14.16 -4.94 -5.40
C ARG A 233 12.80 -5.01 -6.08
N ILE A 234 12.82 -4.97 -7.41
CA ILE A 234 11.66 -5.23 -8.28
C ILE A 234 10.95 -6.56 -7.98
N THR A 235 11.70 -7.57 -7.55
CA THR A 235 11.15 -8.90 -7.22
C THR A 235 10.26 -8.91 -5.97
N LYS A 236 10.31 -7.86 -5.13
CA LYS A 236 9.46 -7.75 -3.93
C LYS A 236 8.09 -7.12 -4.20
N LEU A 237 7.87 -6.56 -5.40
CA LEU A 237 6.60 -5.88 -5.75
C LEU A 237 5.38 -6.77 -5.50
N GLN A 238 5.45 -8.05 -5.88
CA GLN A 238 4.35 -9.00 -5.68
C GLN A 238 4.23 -9.48 -4.22
N GLN A 239 5.29 -9.36 -3.42
CA GLN A 239 5.32 -9.83 -2.03
C GLN A 239 4.87 -8.77 -1.03
N ASP A 240 5.05 -7.48 -1.34
CA ASP A 240 4.72 -6.35 -0.46
C ASP A 240 3.55 -5.51 -1.02
N SER A 241 2.36 -6.11 -1.04
CA SER A 241 1.13 -5.46 -1.47
C SER A 241 0.84 -4.16 -0.72
N LEU A 242 1.12 -4.12 0.59
CA LEU A 242 0.91 -2.95 1.42
C LEU A 242 1.90 -1.81 1.10
N GLY A 243 3.18 -2.13 0.94
CA GLY A 243 4.19 -1.15 0.57
C GLY A 243 3.93 -0.54 -0.82
N PHE A 244 3.54 -1.37 -1.78
CA PHE A 244 3.14 -0.89 -3.10
C PHE A 244 1.87 -0.04 -3.04
N ALA A 245 0.88 -0.43 -2.24
CA ALA A 245 -0.35 0.36 -2.07
C ALA A 245 -0.07 1.78 -1.56
N ARG A 246 0.90 1.95 -0.65
CA ARG A 246 1.34 3.27 -0.20
C ARG A 246 1.98 4.06 -1.34
N SER A 247 2.87 3.43 -2.10
CA SER A 247 3.53 4.08 -3.25
C SER A 247 2.52 4.51 -4.31
N LEU A 248 1.48 3.70 -4.55
CA LEU A 248 0.38 4.05 -5.46
C LEU A 248 -0.49 5.19 -4.91
N SER A 249 -0.84 5.14 -3.62
CA SER A 249 -1.59 6.21 -2.97
C SER A 249 -0.83 7.54 -3.03
N ASP A 250 0.49 7.52 -2.79
CA ASP A 250 1.35 8.70 -2.86
C ASP A 250 1.49 9.23 -4.29
N ALA A 251 1.64 8.36 -5.29
CA ALA A 251 1.69 8.76 -6.70
C ALA A 251 0.38 9.42 -7.15
N VAL A 252 -0.76 8.83 -6.77
CA VAL A 252 -2.09 9.39 -7.06
C VAL A 252 -2.29 10.73 -6.34
N GLU A 253 -1.86 10.86 -5.09
CA GLU A 253 -1.97 12.12 -4.35
C GLU A 253 -1.12 13.22 -4.99
N GLN A 254 0.12 12.92 -5.38
CA GLN A 254 1.02 13.89 -6.03
C GLN A 254 0.50 14.36 -7.39
N ALA A 255 -0.11 13.46 -8.17
CA ALA A 255 -0.57 13.76 -9.52
C ALA A 255 -1.99 14.35 -9.57
N TYR A 256 -2.89 13.88 -8.68
CA TYR A 256 -4.33 14.14 -8.79
C TYR A 256 -5.01 14.56 -7.49
N GLN A 257 -4.28 14.63 -6.36
CA GLN A 257 -4.76 15.18 -5.09
C GLN A 257 -6.06 14.53 -4.59
N TRP A 258 -6.21 13.21 -4.74
CA TRP A 258 -7.45 12.52 -4.39
C TRP A 258 -7.89 12.74 -2.95
N LYS A 259 -6.96 12.72 -2.00
CA LYS A 259 -7.27 12.85 -0.59
C LYS A 259 -7.65 14.29 -0.26
N SER A 260 -6.86 15.24 -0.73
CA SER A 260 -6.95 16.67 -0.39
C SER A 260 -8.07 17.40 -1.14
N ASP A 261 -8.35 17.02 -2.39
CA ASP A 261 -9.36 17.68 -3.23
C ASP A 261 -10.66 16.90 -3.36
N ARG A 262 -10.62 15.56 -3.27
CA ARG A 262 -11.78 14.69 -3.54
C ARG A 262 -12.24 13.84 -2.37
N GLY A 263 -11.51 13.84 -1.25
CA GLY A 263 -11.87 13.04 -0.07
C GLY A 263 -11.74 11.53 -0.28
N LEU A 264 -10.92 11.09 -1.23
CA LEU A 264 -10.71 9.69 -1.60
C LEU A 264 -9.29 9.24 -1.27
N ALA A 265 -9.13 7.97 -0.88
CA ALA A 265 -7.82 7.38 -0.67
C ALA A 265 -7.77 5.93 -1.15
N ILE A 266 -6.62 5.54 -1.73
CA ILE A 266 -6.29 4.14 -1.96
C ILE A 266 -5.66 3.61 -0.68
N VAL A 267 -6.28 2.59 -0.08
CA VAL A 267 -5.82 2.01 1.20
C VAL A 267 -5.09 0.69 1.03
N LYS A 268 -5.42 -0.08 -0.01
CA LYS A 268 -4.81 -1.38 -0.30
C LYS A 268 -4.73 -1.59 -1.81
N THR A 269 -3.70 -2.31 -2.24
CA THR A 269 -3.47 -2.67 -3.64
C THR A 269 -2.86 -4.05 -3.69
N THR A 270 -3.38 -4.89 -4.57
CA THR A 270 -2.87 -6.23 -4.82
C THR A 270 -2.47 -6.32 -6.28
N ILE A 271 -1.20 -6.62 -6.54
CA ILE A 271 -0.72 -6.95 -7.88
C ILE A 271 -0.95 -8.44 -8.10
N VAL A 272 -1.82 -8.76 -9.06
CA VAL A 272 -2.14 -10.15 -9.43
C VAL A 272 -1.10 -10.70 -10.39
N SER A 273 -0.69 -9.91 -11.38
CA SER A 273 0.33 -10.32 -12.35
C SER A 273 1.18 -9.15 -12.81
N ILE A 274 2.46 -9.43 -13.04
CA ILE A 274 3.42 -8.54 -13.70
C ILE A 274 4.03 -9.34 -14.85
N GLU A 275 3.75 -8.92 -16.08
CA GLU A 275 4.29 -9.52 -17.30
C GLU A 275 5.36 -8.57 -17.85
N TYR A 276 6.62 -8.83 -17.51
CA TYR A 276 7.74 -8.04 -18.00
C TYR A 276 7.93 -8.20 -19.51
N ASP A 277 8.31 -7.10 -20.16
CA ASP A 277 8.65 -7.07 -21.58
C ASP A 277 9.87 -7.97 -21.90
N ALA A 278 10.15 -8.15 -23.20
CA ALA A 278 11.21 -9.05 -23.64
C ALA A 278 12.59 -8.63 -23.10
N ASN A 279 12.90 -7.34 -23.17
CA ASN A 279 14.20 -6.77 -22.78
C ASN A 279 14.44 -6.91 -21.27
N THR A 280 13.44 -6.55 -20.46
CA THR A 280 13.50 -6.68 -19.00
C THR A 280 13.66 -8.15 -18.61
N ARG A 281 12.95 -9.07 -19.29
CA ARG A 281 13.04 -10.50 -18.98
C ARG A 281 14.45 -11.06 -19.24
N GLU A 282 15.08 -10.66 -20.33
CA GLU A 282 16.46 -11.03 -20.63
C GLU A 282 17.43 -10.47 -19.59
N LEU A 283 17.25 -9.20 -19.21
CA LEU A 283 18.03 -8.55 -18.17
C LEU A 283 17.88 -9.25 -16.82
N LEU A 284 16.65 -9.54 -16.39
CA LEU A 284 16.36 -10.27 -15.16
C LEU A 284 17.00 -11.66 -15.16
N LYS A 285 17.01 -12.37 -16.30
CA LYS A 285 17.71 -13.66 -16.43
C LYS A 285 19.20 -13.52 -16.19
N THR A 286 19.81 -12.47 -16.71
CA THR A 286 21.24 -12.17 -16.55
C THR A 286 21.57 -11.81 -15.11
N VAL A 287 20.77 -10.94 -14.49
CA VAL A 287 20.92 -10.52 -13.09
C VAL A 287 20.70 -11.69 -12.14
N GLN A 288 19.69 -12.53 -12.37
CA GLN A 288 19.45 -13.74 -11.56
C GLN A 288 20.63 -14.71 -11.61
N ARG A 289 21.25 -14.88 -12.79
CA ARG A 289 22.46 -15.69 -12.94
C ARG A 289 23.63 -15.09 -12.18
N ALA A 290 23.84 -13.78 -12.29
CA ALA A 290 24.89 -13.07 -11.55
C ALA A 290 24.68 -13.17 -10.03
N ASP A 291 23.46 -12.94 -9.54
CA ASP A 291 23.08 -13.06 -8.13
C ASP A 291 23.27 -14.50 -7.60
N ALA A 292 22.95 -15.51 -8.40
CA ALA A 292 23.17 -16.92 -8.03
C ALA A 292 24.68 -17.27 -7.91
N LEU A 293 25.51 -16.62 -8.72
CA LEU A 293 26.97 -16.75 -8.69
C LEU A 293 27.64 -15.77 -7.72
N ALA A 294 26.89 -14.88 -7.07
CA ALA A 294 27.41 -13.96 -6.09
C ALA A 294 27.40 -14.57 -4.68
N GLY A 295 28.37 -14.17 -3.85
CA GLY A 295 28.44 -14.54 -2.44
C GLY A 295 28.75 -16.03 -2.19
N ALA A 296 28.24 -16.56 -1.07
CA ALA A 296 28.58 -17.90 -0.59
C ALA A 296 28.22 -19.01 -1.59
N ARG A 297 27.13 -18.85 -2.37
CA ARG A 297 26.69 -19.82 -3.38
C ARG A 297 27.63 -19.89 -4.57
N GLY A 298 28.08 -18.73 -5.06
CA GLY A 298 29.13 -18.63 -6.07
C GLY A 298 30.43 -19.25 -5.62
N ASN A 299 30.85 -18.95 -4.38
CA ASN A 299 32.06 -19.51 -3.79
C ASN A 299 31.98 -21.03 -3.65
N SER A 300 30.85 -21.58 -3.20
CA SER A 300 30.65 -23.03 -3.18
C SER A 300 30.66 -23.67 -4.57
N ASN A 301 30.11 -23.00 -5.58
CA ASN A 301 30.07 -23.51 -6.94
C ASN A 301 31.48 -23.49 -7.58
N LEU A 302 32.26 -22.43 -7.32
CA LEU A 302 33.67 -22.35 -7.72
C LEU A 302 34.52 -23.40 -7.01
N GLN A 303 34.36 -23.58 -5.70
CA GLN A 303 35.06 -24.62 -4.94
C GLN A 303 34.72 -26.02 -5.44
N ALA A 304 33.44 -26.30 -5.71
CA ALA A 304 33.00 -27.55 -6.29
C ALA A 304 33.59 -27.77 -7.69
N SER A 305 33.60 -26.74 -8.54
CA SER A 305 34.18 -26.80 -9.89
C SER A 305 35.69 -27.04 -9.86
N VAL A 306 36.41 -26.39 -8.94
CA VAL A 306 37.85 -26.60 -8.73
C VAL A 306 38.12 -28.01 -8.18
N ALA A 307 37.33 -28.48 -7.21
CA ALA A 307 37.45 -29.83 -6.67
C ALA A 307 37.20 -30.92 -7.74
N GLN A 308 36.18 -30.75 -8.59
CA GLN A 308 35.92 -31.62 -9.74
C GLN A 308 37.05 -31.56 -10.78
N GLY A 309 37.61 -30.37 -11.04
CA GLY A 309 38.76 -30.21 -11.93
C GLY A 309 39.99 -30.96 -11.43
N LEU A 310 40.28 -30.89 -10.13
CA LEU A 310 41.36 -31.65 -9.49
C LEU A 310 41.10 -33.16 -9.52
N GLN A 311 39.86 -33.58 -9.24
CA GLN A 311 39.47 -35.00 -9.30
C GLN A 311 39.64 -35.57 -10.71
N SER A 312 39.12 -34.89 -11.73
CA SER A 312 39.24 -35.33 -13.13
C SER A 312 40.68 -35.33 -13.64
N ALA A 313 41.51 -34.34 -13.25
CA ALA A 313 42.93 -34.32 -13.54
C ALA A 313 43.69 -35.49 -12.86
N GLY A 314 43.29 -35.86 -11.64
CA GLY A 314 43.79 -37.05 -10.94
C GLY A 314 43.35 -38.37 -11.58
N GLU A 315 42.11 -38.45 -12.04
CA GLU A 315 41.52 -39.64 -12.69
C GLU A 315 42.07 -39.89 -14.09
N HIS A 316 42.33 -38.84 -14.88
CA HIS A 316 42.73 -38.97 -16.30
C HIS A 316 44.24 -38.74 -16.54
N GLY A 317 44.95 -38.06 -15.63
CA GLY A 317 46.37 -37.71 -15.81
C GLY A 317 47.36 -38.46 -14.91
N GLY A 318 46.89 -39.25 -13.93
CA GLY A 318 47.74 -39.90 -12.94
C GLY A 318 48.69 -38.91 -12.23
N ALA A 319 49.82 -39.40 -11.70
CA ALA A 319 50.81 -38.55 -11.02
C ALA A 319 51.33 -37.38 -11.88
N ALA A 320 51.32 -37.50 -13.21
CA ALA A 320 51.71 -36.45 -14.14
C ALA A 320 50.67 -35.30 -14.23
N GLY A 321 49.38 -35.61 -14.13
CA GLY A 321 48.30 -34.62 -14.10
C GLY A 321 48.30 -33.78 -12.82
N LEU A 322 48.58 -34.40 -11.66
CA LEU A 322 48.71 -33.71 -10.37
C LEU A 322 49.95 -32.80 -10.32
N VAL A 323 51.07 -33.23 -10.90
CA VAL A 323 52.30 -32.40 -11.02
C VAL A 323 52.10 -31.26 -12.02
N GLY A 324 51.39 -31.49 -13.13
CA GLY A 324 51.05 -30.46 -14.10
C GLY A 324 50.14 -29.36 -13.53
N VAL A 325 49.15 -29.73 -12.71
CA VAL A 325 48.32 -28.76 -11.99
C VAL A 325 49.11 -28.06 -10.88
N GLY A 326 50.00 -28.76 -10.16
CA GLY A 326 50.87 -28.17 -9.14
C GLY A 326 51.89 -27.18 -9.72
N MET A 327 52.42 -27.44 -10.92
CA MET A 327 53.28 -26.49 -11.64
C MET A 327 52.50 -25.38 -12.34
N ALA A 328 51.31 -25.64 -12.89
CA ALA A 328 50.47 -24.60 -13.47
C ALA A 328 49.95 -23.62 -12.41
N THR A 329 49.58 -24.10 -11.22
CA THR A 329 49.21 -23.26 -10.08
C THR A 329 50.43 -22.57 -9.45
N GLY A 330 51.62 -23.18 -9.49
CA GLY A 330 52.87 -22.56 -9.04
C GLY A 330 53.47 -21.50 -9.97
N LEU A 331 53.35 -21.67 -11.30
CA LEU A 331 53.89 -20.75 -12.31
C LEU A 331 52.90 -19.66 -12.72
N ALA A 332 51.59 -19.88 -12.60
CA ALA A 332 50.55 -18.90 -12.96
C ALA A 332 50.06 -18.05 -11.77
N GLY A 333 50.78 -18.01 -10.64
CA GLY A 333 50.39 -17.19 -9.49
C GLY A 333 49.09 -17.68 -8.83
N GLY A 334 49.05 -18.96 -8.50
CA GLY A 334 47.86 -19.71 -8.08
C GLY A 334 46.99 -19.05 -7.01
N VAL A 335 45.68 -19.21 -7.23
CA VAL A 335 44.56 -19.15 -6.28
C VAL A 335 44.31 -17.81 -5.57
N GLY A 336 45.31 -16.94 -5.37
CA GLY A 336 45.13 -15.61 -4.78
C GLY A 336 44.40 -14.62 -5.69
N ALA A 337 44.37 -14.87 -7.00
CA ALA A 337 43.79 -13.96 -8.00
C ALA A 337 42.30 -14.22 -8.33
N LEU A 338 41.70 -15.31 -7.84
CA LEU A 338 40.29 -15.64 -8.08
C LEU A 338 39.36 -15.25 -6.92
N GLN A 339 39.94 -14.70 -5.85
CA GLN A 339 39.16 -14.13 -4.76
C GLN A 339 38.72 -12.72 -5.18
N GLN A 340 37.47 -12.61 -5.67
CA GLN A 340 36.83 -11.29 -5.78
C GLN A 340 36.96 -10.59 -4.43
N PRO A 341 37.38 -9.30 -4.40
CA PRO A 341 37.55 -8.59 -3.15
C PRO A 341 36.18 -8.41 -2.48
N VAL A 342 35.92 -9.22 -1.46
CA VAL A 342 34.98 -8.84 -0.42
C VAL A 342 35.59 -7.68 0.34
N ALA A 343 34.78 -6.65 0.57
CA ALA A 343 35.13 -5.51 1.41
C ALA A 343 35.86 -5.99 2.67
N ALA A 344 37.01 -5.37 2.94
CA ALA A 344 37.90 -5.72 4.03
C ALA A 344 37.10 -5.91 5.33
N ALA A 345 37.01 -7.17 5.77
CA ALA A 345 36.74 -7.45 7.16
C ALA A 345 37.88 -6.83 7.97
N THR A 346 37.50 -6.09 9.00
CA THR A 346 38.36 -5.48 10.02
C THR A 346 39.52 -6.42 10.36
N PRO A 347 40.78 -5.96 10.41
CA PRO A 347 41.90 -6.85 10.68
C PRO A 347 41.68 -7.53 12.02
N ALA A 348 41.58 -8.86 12.00
CA ALA A 348 41.68 -9.65 13.22
C ALA A 348 43.05 -9.34 13.84
N ALA A 349 43.05 -8.98 15.12
CA ALA A 349 44.24 -8.66 15.87
C ALA A 349 45.26 -9.80 15.75
N ASP A 350 46.49 -9.45 15.35
CA ASP A 350 47.62 -10.37 15.26
C ASP A 350 47.82 -11.12 16.58
N ASP A 351 47.75 -12.45 16.54
CA ASP A 351 48.00 -13.32 17.69
C ASP A 351 49.49 -13.22 18.11
N PRO A 352 49.80 -12.63 19.29
CA PRO A 352 51.17 -12.41 19.73
C PRO A 352 51.95 -13.72 19.95
N VAL A 353 51.25 -14.82 20.22
CA VAL A 353 51.87 -16.14 20.44
C VAL A 353 52.45 -16.71 19.14
N ALA A 354 51.78 -16.48 18.01
CA ALA A 354 52.26 -16.91 16.69
C ALA A 354 53.51 -16.13 16.24
N LYS A 355 53.60 -14.83 16.57
CA LYS A 355 54.80 -14.01 16.32
C LYS A 355 55.99 -14.46 17.14
N LEU A 356 55.78 -14.81 18.42
CA LEU A 356 56.85 -15.31 19.28
C LEU A 356 57.36 -16.68 18.86
N LYS A 357 56.49 -17.54 18.33
CA LYS A 357 56.90 -18.85 17.80
C LYS A 357 57.80 -18.69 16.57
N LYS A 358 57.42 -17.83 15.61
CA LYS A 358 58.27 -17.51 14.45
C LYS A 358 59.59 -16.86 14.85
N ALA A 359 59.57 -15.95 15.83
CA ALA A 359 60.80 -15.33 16.34
C ALA A 359 61.72 -16.36 16.99
N LYS A 360 61.18 -17.35 17.69
CA LYS A 360 61.98 -18.44 18.28
C LYS A 360 62.59 -19.33 17.19
N ASP A 361 61.83 -19.68 16.16
CA ASP A 361 62.35 -20.45 15.03
C ASP A 361 63.49 -19.69 14.32
N MET A 362 63.38 -18.38 14.18
CA MET A 362 64.45 -17.55 13.60
C MET A 362 65.69 -17.46 14.50
N LEU A 363 65.54 -17.45 15.82
CA LEU A 363 66.64 -17.51 16.77
C LEU A 363 67.35 -18.87 16.71
N ASP A 364 66.58 -19.96 16.67
CA ASP A 364 67.10 -21.33 16.62
C ASP A 364 67.81 -21.60 15.27
N LEU A 365 67.44 -20.89 14.21
CA LEU A 365 68.12 -20.88 12.90
C LEU A 365 69.31 -19.89 12.83
N GLY A 366 69.61 -19.14 13.90
CA GLY A 366 70.69 -18.15 13.93
C GLY A 366 70.47 -16.91 13.07
N LEU A 367 69.23 -16.67 12.62
CA LEU A 367 68.86 -15.53 11.77
C LEU A 367 68.67 -14.22 12.56
N ILE A 368 68.41 -14.33 13.86
CA ILE A 368 68.30 -13.20 14.79
C ILE A 368 69.10 -13.48 16.05
N THR A 369 69.48 -12.42 16.77
CA THR A 369 70.22 -12.57 18.04
C THR A 369 69.26 -12.77 19.21
N GLN A 370 69.80 -13.25 20.35
CA GLN A 370 69.03 -13.39 21.59
C GLN A 370 68.39 -12.06 22.03
N ALA A 371 69.10 -10.95 21.83
CA ALA A 371 68.60 -9.61 22.15
C ALA A 371 67.40 -9.19 21.28
N ASP A 372 67.39 -9.57 20.00
CA ASP A 372 66.28 -9.28 19.08
C ASP A 372 65.03 -10.09 19.44
N TYR A 373 65.22 -11.34 19.87
CA TYR A 373 64.13 -12.18 20.37
C TYR A 373 63.52 -11.62 21.66
N ASP A 374 64.35 -11.19 22.61
CA ASP A 374 63.88 -10.63 23.88
C ASP A 374 63.15 -9.29 23.67
N ALA A 375 63.60 -8.45 22.72
CA ALA A 375 62.91 -7.23 22.33
C ALA A 375 61.55 -7.52 21.65
N ALA A 376 61.46 -8.56 20.82
CA ALA A 376 60.19 -9.00 20.22
C ALA A 376 59.23 -9.56 21.28
N LYS A 377 59.75 -10.26 22.29
CA LYS A 377 59.00 -10.76 23.44
C LYS A 377 58.45 -9.65 24.32
N ALA A 378 59.25 -8.63 24.62
CA ALA A 378 58.79 -7.45 25.37
C ALA A 378 57.65 -6.73 24.62
N ARG A 379 57.80 -6.52 23.31
CA ARG A 379 56.75 -5.89 22.47
C ARG A 379 55.48 -6.73 22.36
N ALA A 380 55.59 -8.05 22.28
CA ALA A 380 54.44 -8.94 22.15
C ALA A 380 53.68 -9.14 23.48
N LEU A 381 54.36 -9.02 24.62
CA LEU A 381 53.78 -9.15 25.97
C LEU A 381 53.45 -7.81 26.65
N GLY A 382 53.82 -6.67 26.03
CA GLY A 382 53.55 -5.33 26.54
C GLY A 382 54.35 -4.94 27.79
N LEU A 383 55.59 -5.43 27.90
CA LEU A 383 56.50 -5.22 29.05
C LEU A 383 57.58 -4.17 28.80
#